data_AF-A0A0Q8FH82-F1
#
_entry.id   AF-A0A0Q8FH82-F1
#
_cell.length_a   1.000
_cell.length_b   1.000
_cell.length_c   1.000
_cell.angle_alpha   90.00
_cell.angle_beta   90.00
_cell.angle_gamma   90.00
#
_symmetry.space_group_name_H-M   'P 1'
#
loop_
_entity.id
_entity.type
_entity.pdbx_description
1 polymer ?
#
loop_
_entity_poly.entity_id
_entity_poly.type
_entity_poly.pdbx_seq_one_letter_code
_entity_poly.pdbx_strand_id
1 'polypeptide(L)'
;MSRFLIIVLVLANIASAIGVVYARHRHRVLFDEVTRLERARDELNVEFGRLQLEQATVAEATRIDQVARVRLGMKFPEAADVVVIRP
;
A
#
# COMPACT_ATOMS: atom_id res chain seq x y z
N MET A 1 -16.27 -13.91 -59.55
CA MET A 1 -15.61 -12.86 -58.75
C MET A 1 -16.38 -12.51 -57.47
N SER A 2 -17.63 -12.03 -57.55
CA SER A 2 -18.41 -11.59 -56.37
C SER A 2 -18.59 -12.66 -55.26
N ARG A 3 -18.88 -13.92 -55.62
CA ARG A 3 -19.04 -15.01 -54.64
C ARG A 3 -17.78 -15.28 -53.80
N PHE A 4 -16.59 -15.13 -54.39
CA PHE A 4 -15.32 -15.32 -53.69
C PHE A 4 -15.11 -14.21 -52.65
N LEU A 5 -15.39 -12.96 -53.01
CA LEU A 5 -15.30 -11.81 -52.09
C LEU A 5 -16.23 -11.99 -50.89
N ILE A 6 -17.45 -12.49 -51.09
CA ILE A 6 -18.40 -12.75 -50.01
C ILE A 6 -17.85 -13.80 -49.04
N ILE A 7 -17.28 -14.90 -49.56
CA ILE A 7 -16.67 -15.95 -48.72
C ILE A 7 -15.52 -15.38 -47.87
N VAL A 8 -14.64 -14.59 -48.49
CA VAL A 8 -13.53 -13.94 -47.76
C VAL A 8 -14.06 -13.01 -46.67
N LEU A 9 -15.11 -12.23 -46.97
CA LEU A 9 -15.71 -11.31 -46.00
C LEU A 9 -16.33 -12.05 -44.81
N VAL A 10 -17.01 -13.18 -45.06
CA VAL A 10 -17.59 -14.03 -44.02
C VAL A 10 -16.49 -14.61 -43.13
N LEU A 11 -15.40 -15.12 -43.73
CA LEU A 11 -14.27 -15.65 -42.97
C LEU A 11 -13.59 -14.56 -42.13
N ALA A 12 -13.38 -13.37 -42.70
CA ALA A 12 -12.82 -12.24 -41.97
C ALA A 12 -13.74 -11.81 -40.80
N ASN A 13 -15.06 -11.83 -40.99
CA ASN A 13 -16.03 -11.52 -39.94
C ASN A 13 -15.99 -12.55 -38.80
N ILE A 14 -15.94 -13.84 -39.13
CA ILE A 14 -15.82 -14.91 -38.12
C ILE A 14 -14.50 -14.78 -37.35
N ALA A 15 -13.39 -14.55 -38.05
CA ALA A 15 -12.09 -14.35 -37.42
C ALA A 15 -12.09 -13.14 -36.47
N SER A 16 -12.72 -12.04 -36.88
CA SER A 16 -12.90 -10.85 -36.03
C SER A 16 -13.74 -11.15 -34.79
N ALA A 17 -14.87 -11.85 -34.94
CA ALA A 17 -15.73 -12.23 -33.83
C ALA A 17 -14.97 -13.10 -32.79
N ILE A 18 -14.21 -14.08 -33.26
CA ILE A 18 -13.35 -14.92 -32.39
C ILE A 18 -12.29 -14.05 -31.70
N GLY A 19 -11.64 -13.15 -32.44
CA GLY A 19 -10.64 -12.23 -31.90
C GLY A 19 -11.19 -11.35 -30.77
N VAL A 20 -12.39 -10.80 -30.93
CA VAL A 20 -13.06 -9.98 -29.90
C VAL A 20 -13.36 -10.80 -28.65
N VAL A 21 -13.89 -12.01 -28.80
CA VAL A 21 -14.19 -12.90 -27.67
C VAL A 21 -12.91 -13.28 -26.92
N TYR A 22 -11.85 -13.61 -27.66
CA TYR A 22 -10.55 -13.94 -27.09
C TYR A 22 -9.95 -12.75 -26.33
N ALA A 23 -9.96 -11.56 -26.93
CA ALA A 23 -9.47 -10.34 -26.30
C ALA A 23 -10.25 -10.03 -25.01
N ARG A 24 -11.57 -10.18 -25.02
CA ARG A 24 -12.41 -9.98 -23.83
C ARG A 24 -12.13 -10.99 -22.73
N HIS A 25 -11.94 -12.27 -23.09
CA HIS A 25 -11.58 -13.29 -22.12
C HIS A 25 -10.20 -13.02 -21.50
N ARG A 26 -9.21 -12.69 -22.34
CA ARG A 26 -7.86 -12.36 -21.88
C ARG A 26 -7.85 -11.13 -20.98
N HIS A 27 -8.62 -10.10 -21.33
CA HIS A 27 -8.79 -8.92 -20.49
C HIS A 27 -9.34 -9.29 -19.12
N ARG A 28 -10.37 -10.15 -19.05
CA ARG A 28 -10.94 -10.59 -17.77
C ARG A 28 -9.90 -11.27 -16.87
N VAL A 29 -9.13 -12.21 -17.45
CA VAL A 29 -8.11 -12.95 -16.70
C VAL A 29 -7.00 -12.02 -16.19
N LEU A 30 -6.51 -11.11 -17.04
CA LEU A 30 -5.47 -10.16 -16.65
C LEU A 30 -5.98 -9.15 -15.62
N PHE A 31 -7.21 -8.70 -15.75
CA PHE A 31 -7.84 -7.81 -14.80
C PHE A 31 -7.95 -8.46 -13.41
N ASP A 32 -8.41 -9.72 -13.35
CA ASP A 32 -8.50 -10.47 -12.09
C ASP A 32 -7.12 -10.62 -11.42
N GLU A 33 -6.06 -10.83 -12.21
CA GLU A 33 -4.69 -10.90 -11.72
C GLU A 33 -4.19 -9.57 -11.15
N VAL A 34 -4.40 -8.46 -11.86
CA VAL A 34 -4.06 -7.11 -11.37
C VAL A 34 -4.80 -6.82 -10.07
N THR A 35 -6.11 -7.04 -10.04
CA THR A 35 -6.91 -6.79 -8.84
C THR A 35 -6.43 -7.64 -7.65
N ARG A 36 -6.00 -8.88 -7.88
CA ARG A 36 -5.43 -9.73 -6.81
C ARG A 36 -4.14 -9.13 -6.24
N LEU A 37 -3.24 -8.67 -7.11
CA LEU A 37 -1.97 -8.07 -6.68
C LEU A 37 -2.19 -6.73 -5.96
N GLU A 38 -3.12 -5.91 -6.44
CA GLU A 38 -3.48 -4.64 -5.78
C GLU A 38 -4.03 -4.87 -4.37
N ARG A 39 -4.93 -5.86 -4.19
CA ARG A 39 -5.43 -6.22 -2.85
C ARG A 39 -4.31 -6.62 -1.90
N ALA A 40 -3.37 -7.46 -2.36
CA ALA A 40 -2.24 -7.87 -1.53
C ALA A 40 -1.34 -6.69 -1.15
N ARG A 41 -1.10 -5.77 -2.09
CA ARG A 41 -0.35 -4.53 -1.82
C ARG A 41 -1.07 -3.66 -0.78
N ASP A 42 -2.38 -3.49 -0.93
CA ASP A 42 -3.16 -2.62 -0.06
C ASP A 42 -3.23 -3.19 1.37
N GLU A 43 -3.34 -4.51 1.51
CA GLU A 43 -3.24 -5.19 2.82
C GLU A 43 -1.88 -4.95 3.49
N LEU A 44 -0.79 -5.10 2.73
CA LEU A 44 0.57 -4.80 3.23
C LEU A 44 0.72 -3.33 3.65
N ASN A 45 0.14 -2.40 2.88
CA ASN A 45 0.20 -0.97 3.21
C ASN A 45 -0.57 -0.65 4.50
N VAL A 46 -1.71 -1.30 4.73
CA VAL A 46 -2.47 -1.18 5.97
C VAL A 46 -1.66 -1.69 7.16
N GLU A 47 -1.06 -2.87 7.03
CA GLU A 47 -0.20 -3.44 8.08
C GLU A 47 1.00 -2.52 8.36
N PHE A 48 1.67 -2.04 7.32
CA PHE A 48 2.78 -1.12 7.45
C PHE A 48 2.37 0.20 8.13
N GLY A 49 1.19 0.74 7.79
CA GLY A 49 0.62 1.90 8.47
C GLY A 49 0.39 1.65 9.95
N ARG A 50 -0.16 0.49 10.31
CA ARG A 50 -0.35 0.08 11.71
C ARG A 50 0.98 -0.04 12.45
N LEU A 51 1.98 -0.69 11.87
CA LEU A 51 3.30 -0.84 12.47
C LEU A 51 4.00 0.50 12.69
N GLN A 52 3.83 1.46 11.77
CA GLN A 52 4.34 2.82 11.97
C GLN A 52 3.69 3.53 13.16
N LEU A 53 2.37 3.37 13.34
CA LEU A 53 1.67 3.91 14.50
C LEU A 53 2.16 3.25 15.80
N GLU A 54 2.32 1.92 15.80
CA GLU A 54 2.87 1.19 16.95
C GLU A 54 4.29 1.68 17.29
N GLN A 55 5.16 1.90 16.29
CA GLN A 55 6.49 2.46 16.50
C GLN A 55 6.47 3.90 17.02
N ALA A 56 5.59 4.75 16.49
CA ALA A 56 5.45 6.13 16.94
C ALA A 56 5.06 6.18 18.42
N THR A 57 4.13 5.32 18.87
CA THR A 57 3.74 5.22 20.28
C THR A 57 4.87 4.70 21.17
N VAL A 58 5.71 3.77 20.68
CA VAL A 58 6.88 3.27 21.44
C VAL A 58 8.02 4.30 21.51
N ALA A 59 8.07 5.23 20.55
CA ALA A 59 9.05 6.32 20.48
C ALA A 59 8.61 7.59 21.24
N GLU A 60 7.37 7.67 21.72
CA GLU A 60 6.91 8.83 22.47
C GLU A 60 7.63 8.93 23.83
N ALA A 61 7.98 10.17 24.17
CA ALA A 61 8.81 10.61 25.29
C ALA A 61 8.51 9.94 26.65
N THR A 62 7.32 9.36 26.82
CA THR A 62 6.90 8.54 27.95
C THR A 62 7.88 7.42 28.29
N ARG A 63 8.39 6.67 27.29
CA ARG A 63 9.34 5.58 27.58
C ARG A 63 10.71 6.12 28.00
N ILE A 64 11.13 7.25 27.41
CA ILE A 64 12.40 7.91 27.76
C ILE A 64 12.31 8.48 29.18
N ASP A 65 11.23 9.19 29.53
CA ASP A 65 11.02 9.75 30.87
C ASP A 65 10.90 8.63 31.93
N GLN A 66 10.20 7.54 31.61
CA GLN A 66 10.07 6.40 32.52
C GLN A 66 11.41 5.68 32.72
N VAL A 67 12.22 5.49 31.67
CA VAL A 67 13.58 4.94 31.80
C VAL A 67 14.49 5.90 32.56
N ALA A 68 14.40 7.21 32.32
CA ALA A 68 15.18 8.22 33.03
C ALA A 68 14.86 8.23 34.54
N ARG A 69 13.58 8.16 34.92
CA ARG A 69 13.16 8.10 36.32
C ARG A 69 13.51 6.77 36.99
N VAL A 70 13.26 5.64 36.31
CA VAL A 70 13.36 4.31 36.95
C VAL A 70 14.76 3.73 36.90
N ARG A 71 15.49 3.85 35.77
CA ARG A 71 16.85 3.30 35.63
C ARG A 71 17.94 4.30 35.97
N LEU A 72 17.75 5.58 35.63
CA LEU A 72 18.76 6.62 35.87
C LEU A 72 18.47 7.42 37.15
N GLY A 73 17.36 7.18 37.84
CA GLY A 73 16.99 7.87 39.08
C GLY A 73 16.73 9.37 38.88
N MET A 74 16.53 9.83 37.65
CA MET A 74 16.35 11.25 37.35
C MET A 74 15.01 11.72 37.93
N LYS A 75 15.04 12.83 38.66
CA LYS A 75 13.87 13.52 39.18
C LYS A 75 13.73 14.89 38.53
N PHE A 76 12.52 15.43 38.51
CA PHE A 76 12.33 16.83 38.10
C PHE A 76 13.06 17.74 39.10
N PRO A 77 13.85 18.72 38.63
CA PRO A 77 14.53 19.65 39.53
C PRO A 77 13.51 20.49 40.29
N GLU A 78 13.75 20.70 41.57
CA GLU A 78 12.90 21.56 42.39
C GLU A 78 13.26 23.04 42.14
N ALA A 79 12.37 23.97 42.50
CA ALA A 79 12.60 25.40 42.26
C ALA A 79 13.92 25.91 42.89
N ALA A 80 14.40 25.25 43.95
CA ALA A 80 15.68 25.54 44.59
C ALA A 80 16.91 25.09 43.77
N ASP A 81 16.74 24.16 42.83
CA ASP A 81 17.81 23.57 42.01
C ASP A 81 18.02 24.34 40.69
N VAL A 82 17.16 25.33 40.38
CA VAL A 82 17.17 26.06 39.11
C VAL A 82 17.88 27.41 39.28
N VAL A 83 19.06 27.56 38.69
CA VAL A 83 19.82 28.82 38.64
C VAL A 83 19.75 29.43 37.24
N VAL A 84 19.15 30.62 37.14
CA VAL A 84 19.08 31.38 35.87
C VAL A 84 20.33 32.22 35.72
N ILE A 85 21.19 31.85 34.76
CA ILE A 85 22.39 32.63 34.41
C ILE A 85 21.97 33.64 33.35
N ARG A 86 22.10 34.94 33.64
CA ARG A 86 21.91 36.01 32.64
C ARG A 86 23.20 36.19 31.84
N PRO A 87 23.12 36.43 30.52
CA PRO A 87 24.28 36.66 29.67
C PRO A 87 25.06 37.92 30.07
#